data_AF-A0AAJ2H4Z1-F1
#
_entry.id   AF-A0AAJ2H4Z1-F1
#
_cell.length_a   1.000
_cell.length_b   1.000
_cell.length_c   1.000
_cell.angle_alpha   90.00
_cell.angle_beta   90.00
_cell.angle_gamma   90.00
#
_symmetry.space_group_name_H-M   'P 1'
#
loop_
_entity.id
_entity.type
_entity.pdbx_description
1 polymer ?
#
loop_
_entity_poly.entity_id
_entity_poly.type
_entity_poly.pdbx_seq_one_letter_code
_entity_poly.pdbx_strand_id
1 'polypeptide(L)'
;YGDATGGRWQAMLNVADTLEQYGHDIVLVRGEENAHLSSGERPITVLENRGFYSVSAAMRVRKWLKQQQPDLIIAHSGRAVWLFKNATIGMNIPVIAVNHSHNVKRTVRADAFMHITP
;
A
#
# COMPACT_ATOMS: atom_id res chain seq x y z
N TYR A 1 6.21 2.79 13.04
CA TYR A 1 5.21 2.04 13.78
C TYR A 1 4.11 3.01 14.08
N GLY A 2 2.93 2.74 13.57
CA GLY A 2 1.76 3.53 13.87
C GLY A 2 0.62 2.65 13.48
N ASP A 3 -0.28 2.48 14.41
CA ASP A 3 -1.58 1.93 14.14
C ASP A 3 -2.13 2.58 12.86
N ALA A 4 -2.62 1.75 11.95
CA ALA A 4 -3.24 2.25 10.72
C ALA A 4 -4.64 2.82 11.02
N THR A 5 -5.17 2.64 12.24
CA THR A 5 -6.42 3.24 12.69
C THR A 5 -6.44 4.76 12.60
N GLY A 6 -7.67 5.30 12.61
CA GLY A 6 -7.92 6.73 12.57
C GLY A 6 -7.56 7.35 11.22
N GLY A 7 -6.95 8.53 11.25
CA GLY A 7 -6.81 9.39 10.07
C GLY A 7 -6.02 8.80 8.90
N ARG A 8 -5.11 7.84 9.12
CA ARG A 8 -4.30 7.25 8.04
C ARG A 8 -5.10 6.29 7.17
N TRP A 9 -5.93 5.46 7.79
CA TRP A 9 -6.85 4.58 7.08
C TRP A 9 -7.92 5.40 6.36
N GLN A 10 -8.50 6.40 7.03
CA GLN A 10 -9.48 7.27 6.38
C GLN A 10 -8.88 8.02 5.18
N ALA A 11 -7.65 8.53 5.30
CA ALA A 11 -6.98 9.17 4.17
C ALA A 11 -6.72 8.19 3.00
N MET A 12 -6.44 6.92 3.29
CA MET A 12 -6.34 5.88 2.25
C MET A 12 -7.69 5.65 1.56
N LEU A 13 -8.78 5.52 2.34
CA LEU A 13 -10.12 5.39 1.79
C LEU A 13 -10.52 6.59 0.94
N ASN A 14 -10.25 7.82 1.40
CA ASN A 14 -10.55 9.04 0.64
C ASN A 14 -9.81 9.09 -0.71
N VAL A 15 -8.55 8.63 -0.74
CA VAL A 15 -7.77 8.51 -1.98
C VAL A 15 -8.41 7.47 -2.91
N ALA A 16 -8.79 6.31 -2.37
CA ALA A 16 -9.48 5.27 -3.14
C ALA A 16 -10.80 5.78 -3.72
N ASP A 17 -11.64 6.41 -2.91
CA ASP A 17 -12.93 6.97 -3.34
C ASP A 17 -12.75 8.01 -4.45
N THR A 18 -11.74 8.88 -4.30
CA THR A 18 -11.42 9.88 -5.33
C THR A 18 -11.02 9.21 -6.63
N LEU A 19 -10.13 8.22 -6.60
CA LEU A 19 -9.67 7.55 -7.83
C LEU A 19 -10.80 6.76 -8.51
N GLU A 20 -11.68 6.11 -7.74
CA GLU A 20 -12.87 5.44 -8.28
C GLU A 20 -13.82 6.44 -8.96
N GLN A 21 -14.01 7.63 -8.39
CA GLN A 21 -14.82 8.69 -9.01
C GLN A 21 -14.24 9.16 -10.35
N TYR A 22 -12.92 9.08 -10.52
CA TYR A 22 -12.24 9.35 -11.80
C TYR A 22 -12.22 8.14 -12.75
N GLY A 23 -12.86 7.02 -12.38
CA GLY A 23 -13.01 5.84 -13.23
C GLY A 23 -11.86 4.84 -13.15
N HIS A 24 -11.02 4.91 -12.13
CA HIS A 24 -9.96 3.91 -11.90
C HIS A 24 -10.51 2.68 -11.17
N ASP A 25 -10.02 1.50 -11.54
CA ASP A 25 -10.27 0.26 -10.80
C ASP A 25 -9.34 0.18 -9.58
N ILE A 26 -9.92 0.01 -8.39
CA ILE A 26 -9.20 0.08 -7.13
C ILE A 26 -9.27 -1.25 -6.39
N VAL A 27 -8.09 -1.83 -6.16
CA VAL A 27 -7.93 -2.99 -5.29
C VAL A 27 -7.38 -2.53 -3.94
N LEU A 28 -8.22 -2.60 -2.90
CA LEU A 28 -7.77 -2.32 -1.54
C LEU A 28 -7.01 -3.49 -0.94
N VAL A 29 -5.89 -3.16 -0.30
CA VAL A 29 -4.99 -4.15 0.26
C VAL A 29 -4.58 -3.78 1.68
N ARG A 30 -4.60 -4.76 2.59
CA ARG A 30 -4.06 -4.62 3.95
C ARG A 30 -3.27 -5.85 4.39
N GLY A 31 -2.43 -5.68 5.39
CA GLY A 31 -1.83 -6.80 6.13
C GLY A 31 -2.79 -7.43 7.13
N GLU A 32 -2.60 -8.71 7.44
CA GLU A 32 -3.37 -9.45 8.47
C GLU A 32 -3.44 -8.72 9.81
N GLU A 33 -2.37 -8.03 10.22
CA GLU A 33 -2.32 -7.30 11.50
C GLU A 33 -3.35 -6.16 11.59
N ASN A 34 -3.87 -5.72 10.44
CA ASN A 34 -4.85 -4.65 10.33
C ASN A 34 -6.26 -5.18 10.04
N ALA A 35 -6.56 -6.45 10.37
CA ALA A 35 -7.84 -7.10 10.13
C ALA A 35 -9.07 -6.38 10.73
N HIS A 36 -8.85 -5.55 11.75
CA HIS A 36 -9.89 -4.75 12.41
C HIS A 36 -10.31 -3.50 11.62
N LEU A 37 -9.56 -3.08 10.60
CA LEU A 37 -9.92 -1.92 9.78
C LEU A 37 -11.11 -2.25 8.87
N SER A 38 -12.05 -1.33 8.70
CA SER A 38 -13.21 -1.53 7.82
C SER A 38 -13.17 -0.54 6.66
N SER A 39 -13.48 -1.00 5.47
CA SER A 39 -13.72 -0.17 4.27
C SER A 39 -15.21 -0.08 3.93
N GLY A 40 -16.10 -0.30 4.93
CA GLY A 40 -17.53 -0.43 4.69
C GLY A 40 -17.82 -1.71 3.90
N GLU A 41 -18.51 -1.57 2.77
CA GLU A 41 -18.86 -2.70 1.89
C GLU A 41 -17.77 -3.07 0.89
N ARG A 42 -16.73 -2.24 0.72
CA ARG A 42 -15.68 -2.47 -0.27
C ARG A 42 -14.86 -3.71 0.10
N PRO A 43 -14.60 -4.63 -0.84
CA PRO A 43 -13.75 -5.79 -0.57
C PRO A 43 -12.30 -5.37 -0.27
N ILE A 44 -11.69 -6.00 0.72
CA ILE A 44 -10.26 -5.81 1.03
C ILE A 44 -9.52 -7.12 0.83
N THR A 45 -8.49 -7.08 -0.02
CA THR A 45 -7.53 -8.18 -0.12
C THR A 45 -6.60 -8.17 1.09
N VAL A 46 -6.54 -9.28 1.80
CA VAL A 46 -5.61 -9.45 2.92
C VAL A 46 -4.34 -10.14 2.42
N LEU A 47 -3.20 -9.47 2.59
CA LEU A 47 -1.89 -10.06 2.31
C LEU A 47 -1.26 -10.58 3.60
N GLU A 48 -0.89 -11.87 3.58
CA GLU A 48 -0.09 -12.46 4.66
C GLU A 48 1.26 -11.76 4.74
N ASN A 49 1.48 -10.98 5.79
CA ASN A 49 2.76 -10.32 6.03
C ASN A 49 3.30 -10.74 7.41
N ARG A 50 3.89 -11.94 7.48
CA ARG A 50 4.63 -12.38 8.66
C ARG A 50 6.06 -11.85 8.61
N GLY A 51 6.42 -10.99 9.56
CA GLY A 51 7.76 -10.42 9.70
C GLY A 51 7.93 -9.04 9.04
N PHE A 52 8.82 -8.23 9.62
CA PHE A 52 8.96 -6.80 9.30
C PHE A 52 9.55 -6.53 7.91
N TYR A 53 10.31 -7.50 7.37
CA TYR A 53 11.01 -7.44 6.09
C TYR A 53 11.21 -8.86 5.50
N SER A 54 10.11 -9.58 5.29
CA SER A 54 10.19 -10.95 4.79
C SER A 54 10.31 -10.99 3.26
N VAL A 55 11.40 -11.57 2.75
CA VAL A 55 11.57 -11.83 1.31
C VAL A 55 10.50 -12.81 0.81
N SER A 56 10.11 -13.79 1.64
CA SER A 56 9.04 -14.73 1.26
C SER A 56 7.69 -14.04 1.13
N ALA A 57 7.40 -13.04 1.98
CA ALA A 57 6.21 -12.20 1.83
C ALA A 57 6.27 -11.41 0.50
N ALA A 58 7.41 -10.80 0.17
CA ALA A 58 7.57 -10.07 -1.09
C ALA A 58 7.36 -10.98 -2.33
N MET A 59 7.82 -12.24 -2.28
CA MET A 59 7.61 -13.20 -3.36
C MET A 59 6.14 -13.62 -3.51
N ARG A 60 5.39 -13.76 -2.40
CA ARG A 60 3.94 -14.02 -2.44
C ARG A 60 3.19 -12.83 -3.03
N VAL A 61 3.52 -11.61 -2.58
CA VAL A 61 2.96 -10.38 -3.15
C VAL A 61 3.29 -10.27 -4.63
N ARG A 62 4.50 -10.61 -5.05
CA ARG A 62 4.87 -10.66 -6.47
C ARG A 62 3.99 -11.63 -7.26
N LYS A 63 3.73 -12.83 -6.74
CA LYS A 63 2.83 -13.80 -7.40
C LYS A 63 1.41 -13.22 -7.54
N TRP A 64 0.91 -12.57 -6.50
CA TRP A 64 -0.39 -11.89 -6.52
C TRP A 64 -0.41 -10.71 -7.50
N LEU A 65 0.61 -9.86 -7.54
CA LEU A 65 0.73 -8.75 -8.49
C LEU A 65 0.73 -9.22 -9.95
N LYS A 66 1.30 -10.39 -10.24
CA LYS A 66 1.23 -10.97 -11.59
C LYS A 66 -0.19 -11.38 -11.99
N GLN A 67 -1.06 -11.67 -11.02
CA GLN A 67 -2.47 -12.01 -11.28
C GLN A 67 -3.32 -10.75 -11.40
N GLN A 68 -3.05 -9.73 -10.58
CA GLN A 68 -3.82 -8.48 -10.58
C GLN A 68 -3.38 -7.50 -11.68
N GLN A 69 -2.11 -7.57 -12.09
CA GLN A 69 -1.49 -6.68 -13.10
C GLN A 69 -1.82 -5.19 -12.91
N PRO A 70 -1.63 -4.60 -11.70
CA PRO A 70 -1.95 -3.19 -11.50
C PRO A 70 -0.97 -2.29 -12.26
N ASP A 71 -1.47 -1.18 -12.77
CA ASP A 71 -0.65 -0.15 -13.42
C ASP A 71 0.13 0.71 -12.40
N LEU A 72 -0.35 0.79 -11.16
CA LEU A 72 0.19 1.65 -10.11
C LEU A 72 -0.08 1.08 -8.72
N ILE A 73 0.85 1.28 -7.79
CA ILE A 73 0.69 0.95 -6.36
C ILE A 73 0.82 2.23 -5.53
N ILE A 74 -0.14 2.46 -4.62
CA ILE A 74 -0.10 3.55 -3.64
C ILE A 74 0.08 2.95 -2.24
N ALA A 75 1.15 3.30 -1.55
CA ALA A 75 1.56 2.69 -0.29
C ALA A 75 1.64 3.72 0.86
N HIS A 76 0.83 3.52 1.90
CA HIS A 76 0.67 4.48 3.02
C HIS A 76 1.58 4.20 4.24
N SER A 77 2.51 3.25 4.12
CA SER A 77 3.47 2.97 5.20
C SER A 77 4.83 2.55 4.64
N GLY A 78 5.90 2.84 5.38
CA GLY A 78 7.25 2.39 5.01
C GLY A 78 7.37 0.87 4.88
N ARG A 79 6.54 0.09 5.61
CA ARG A 79 6.49 -1.37 5.48
C ARG A 79 5.85 -1.77 4.15
N ALA A 80 4.75 -1.13 3.77
CA ALA A 80 4.12 -1.37 2.47
C ALA A 80 5.05 -0.97 1.32
N VAL A 81 5.71 0.19 1.40
CA VAL A 81 6.70 0.62 0.39
C VAL A 81 7.81 -0.41 0.27
N TRP A 82 8.40 -0.86 1.38
CA TRP A 82 9.43 -1.90 1.30
C TRP A 82 8.90 -3.17 0.65
N LEU A 83 7.73 -3.66 1.07
CA LEU A 83 7.16 -4.92 0.55
C LEU A 83 6.92 -4.84 -0.96
N PHE A 84 6.25 -3.79 -1.41
CA PHE A 84 5.92 -3.61 -2.82
C PHE A 84 7.16 -3.33 -3.66
N LYS A 85 8.11 -2.50 -3.20
CA LYS A 85 9.35 -2.27 -3.96
C LYS A 85 10.19 -3.53 -4.13
N ASN A 86 10.18 -4.46 -3.18
CA ASN A 86 10.85 -5.75 -3.36
C ASN A 86 10.00 -6.69 -4.25
N ALA A 87 8.68 -6.66 -4.14
CA ALA A 87 7.79 -7.46 -4.98
C ALA A 87 7.84 -7.03 -6.46
N THR A 88 8.03 -5.74 -6.75
CA THR A 88 8.05 -5.17 -8.09
C THR A 88 9.43 -5.12 -8.75
N ILE A 89 10.49 -5.70 -8.16
CA ILE A 89 11.83 -5.74 -8.79
C ILE A 89 11.72 -6.40 -10.19
N GLY A 90 12.17 -5.69 -11.23
CA GLY A 90 12.07 -6.14 -12.62
C GLY A 90 10.63 -6.20 -13.17
N MET A 91 9.69 -5.48 -12.55
CA MET A 91 8.34 -5.23 -13.07
C MET A 91 8.19 -3.73 -13.38
N ASN A 92 7.41 -3.38 -14.40
CA ASN A 92 7.12 -1.98 -14.75
C ASN A 92 5.91 -1.45 -13.98
N ILE A 93 5.91 -1.62 -12.65
CA ILE A 93 4.82 -1.17 -11.77
C ILE A 93 5.38 -0.16 -10.76
N PRO A 94 5.10 1.15 -10.91
CA PRO A 94 5.56 2.17 -9.97
C PRO A 94 4.88 2.03 -8.60
N VAL A 95 5.64 2.34 -7.55
CA VAL A 95 5.17 2.39 -6.16
C VAL A 95 5.28 3.82 -5.65
N ILE A 96 4.15 4.46 -5.39
CA ILE A 96 4.05 5.80 -4.80
C ILE A 96 3.89 5.68 -3.29
N ALA A 97 4.70 6.40 -2.53
CA ALA A 97 4.56 6.48 -1.08
C ALA A 97 3.66 7.66 -0.68
N VAL A 98 2.71 7.42 0.21
CA VAL A 98 1.93 8.47 0.87
C VAL A 98 2.42 8.65 2.30
N ASN A 99 3.00 9.82 2.57
CA ASN A 99 3.57 10.16 3.86
C ASN A 99 2.63 11.08 4.65
N HIS A 100 2.15 10.56 5.78
CA HIS A 100 1.31 11.28 6.74
C HIS A 100 2.11 12.02 7.81
N SER A 101 3.43 11.99 7.74
CA SER A 101 4.34 12.69 8.65
C SER A 101 5.69 12.94 7.98
N HIS A 102 6.54 13.73 8.64
CA HIS A 102 7.91 14.01 8.21
C HIS A 102 8.86 12.79 8.27
N ASN A 103 8.41 11.63 8.77
CA ASN A 103 9.27 10.45 8.85
C ASN A 103 9.28 9.65 7.53
N VAL A 104 10.12 10.11 6.59
CA VAL A 104 10.23 9.55 5.24
C VAL A 104 11.29 8.46 5.07
N LYS A 105 12.14 8.23 6.09
CA LYS A 105 13.33 7.36 5.97
C LYS A 105 13.02 5.96 5.44
N ARG A 106 11.81 5.47 5.70
CA ARG A 106 11.36 4.12 5.30
C ARG A 106 10.58 4.09 3.99
N THR A 107 10.28 5.24 3.41
CA THR A 107 9.58 5.36 2.12
C THR A 107 10.51 5.78 0.99
N VAL A 108 11.74 6.23 1.27
CA VAL A 108 12.71 6.77 0.28
C VAL A 108 12.99 5.89 -0.94
N ARG A 109 12.63 4.60 -0.90
CA ARG A 109 12.76 3.66 -2.03
C ARG A 109 11.59 3.71 -3.02
N ALA A 110 10.55 4.47 -2.72
CA ALA A 110 9.41 4.67 -3.61
C ALA A 110 9.81 5.40 -4.89
N ASP A 111 9.03 5.20 -5.96
CA ASP A 111 9.27 5.81 -7.26
C ASP A 111 8.78 7.26 -7.29
N ALA A 112 7.78 7.59 -6.48
CA ALA A 112 7.35 8.96 -6.20
C ALA A 112 6.73 9.08 -4.79
N PHE A 113 6.45 10.31 -4.38
CA PHE A 113 5.97 10.63 -3.04
C PHE A 113 4.78 11.60 -3.10
N MET A 114 3.78 11.33 -2.27
CA MET A 114 2.72 12.28 -1.92
C MET A 114 2.87 12.65 -0.45
N HIS A 115 3.03 13.94 -0.20
CA HIS A 115 3.21 14.50 1.13
C HIS A 115 1.99 15.35 1.47
N ILE A 116 1.29 14.98 2.55
CA ILE A 116 0.13 15.76 3.04
C ILE A 116 0.54 16.85 4.05
N THR A 117 1.83 16.91 4.39
CA THR A 117 2.45 17.95 5.21
C THR A 117 3.66 18.53 4.45
N PRO A 118 4.01 19.81 4.67
CA PRO A 118 5.16 20.46 4.03
C PRO A 118 6.50 19.72 4.19
#